data_AF-A0A1Q5PQP2-F1
#
_entry.id   AF-A0A1Q5PQP2-F1
#
_cell.length_a   1.000
_cell.length_b   1.000
_cell.length_c   1.000
_cell.angle_alpha   90.00
_cell.angle_beta   90.00
_cell.angle_gamma   90.00
#
_symmetry.space_group_name_H-M   'P 1'
#
loop_
_entity.id
_entity.type
_entity.pdbx_description
1 polymer ?
#
loop_
_entity_poly.entity_id
_entity_poly.type
_entity_poly.pdbx_seq_one_letter_code
_entity_poly.pdbx_strand_id
1 'polypeptide(L)'
;MYQATTATNRKRGLKAVAILSLLPMAFGLAGCSGSSSSDGTSKQEVEQGLVKLLDRSKGQLGLNDEQVKNISSCVAEKLDDKISEESKQKLAAGKDIMPDSPDHDAVFEASSSCAKEEVLKSK
;
A
#
# COMPACT_ATOMS: atom_id res chain seq x y z
N MET A 1 -58.03 -7.77 21.80
CA MET A 1 -57.95 -8.22 20.40
C MET A 1 -56.90 -9.31 20.32
N TYR A 2 -57.38 -10.54 20.03
CA TYR A 2 -56.79 -11.69 19.34
C TYR A 2 -55.28 -11.93 19.33
N GLN A 3 -54.73 -13.15 19.45
CA GLN A 3 -55.14 -14.51 19.86
C GLN A 3 -53.82 -15.34 19.75
N ALA A 4 -53.45 -16.15 20.73
CA ALA A 4 -53.54 -17.62 20.70
C ALA A 4 -52.35 -18.39 20.04
N THR A 5 -51.57 -19.05 20.92
CA THR A 5 -51.25 -20.50 20.95
C THR A 5 -50.44 -21.22 19.82
N THR A 6 -49.36 -21.87 20.27
CA THR A 6 -48.93 -23.28 20.04
C THR A 6 -48.57 -23.86 18.66
N ALA A 7 -47.39 -24.52 18.67
CA ALA A 7 -47.12 -25.93 18.29
C ALA A 7 -46.73 -26.35 16.84
N THR A 8 -45.70 -27.21 16.85
CA THR A 8 -45.46 -28.45 16.05
C THR A 8 -45.04 -28.41 14.57
N ASN A 9 -43.77 -28.80 14.36
CA ASN A 9 -43.28 -30.00 13.64
C ASN A 9 -43.99 -30.45 12.34
N ARG A 10 -43.30 -30.33 11.18
CA ARG A 10 -43.11 -31.44 10.22
C ARG A 10 -42.10 -31.13 9.11
N LYS A 11 -41.31 -32.15 8.79
CA LYS A 11 -40.31 -32.26 7.72
C LYS A 11 -40.88 -31.98 6.33
N ARG A 12 -40.11 -31.31 5.45
CA ARG A 12 -39.78 -31.71 4.07
C ARG A 12 -38.92 -30.62 3.41
N GLY A 13 -37.81 -31.03 2.81
CA GLY A 13 -36.78 -30.13 2.30
C GLY A 13 -37.09 -29.50 0.97
N LEU A 14 -36.37 -28.42 0.67
CA LEU A 14 -35.76 -28.11 -0.62
C LEU A 14 -34.78 -26.95 -0.41
N LYS A 15 -33.60 -27.02 -1.03
CA LYS A 15 -32.55 -25.99 -0.95
C LYS A 15 -33.02 -24.67 -1.57
N ALA A 16 -32.86 -23.54 -0.88
CA ALA A 16 -32.56 -22.22 -1.46
C ALA A 16 -32.41 -21.12 -0.38
N VAL A 17 -31.22 -20.49 -0.37
CA VAL A 17 -30.89 -19.05 -0.25
C VAL A 17 -31.64 -18.14 0.75
N ALA A 18 -30.87 -17.50 1.65
CA ALA A 18 -30.82 -16.05 1.94
C ALA A 18 -30.17 -15.83 3.33
N ILE A 19 -28.88 -15.51 3.42
CA ILE A 19 -28.32 -14.14 3.55
C ILE A 19 -29.18 -13.23 4.45
N LEU A 20 -28.70 -12.96 5.67
CA LEU A 20 -28.72 -11.64 6.33
C LEU A 20 -28.15 -11.78 7.74
N SER A 21 -26.88 -11.44 7.92
CA SER A 21 -26.33 -11.20 9.25
C SER A 21 -25.34 -10.04 9.20
N LEU A 22 -25.91 -8.84 9.31
CA LEU A 22 -25.41 -7.72 10.10
C LEU A 22 -23.94 -7.31 9.89
N LEU A 23 -23.76 -6.27 9.06
CA LEU A 23 -22.59 -5.40 9.09
C LEU A 23 -22.59 -4.57 10.40
N PRO A 24 -21.43 -4.44 11.06
CA PRO A 24 -20.99 -3.16 11.57
C PRO A 24 -20.11 -2.49 10.51
N MET A 25 -20.63 -1.40 9.93
CA MET A 25 -19.82 -0.48 9.14
C MET A 25 -18.87 0.27 10.09
N ALA A 26 -17.58 -0.04 10.02
CA ALA A 26 -16.54 0.82 10.53
C ALA A 26 -15.80 1.42 9.33
N PHE A 27 -16.14 2.66 8.99
CA PHE A 27 -15.32 3.51 8.15
C PHE A 27 -14.09 3.95 8.94
N GLY A 28 -12.89 3.70 8.41
CA GLY A 28 -11.68 4.27 8.97
C GLY A 28 -10.40 3.70 8.39
N LEU A 29 -9.97 4.26 7.25
CA LEU A 29 -8.63 4.18 6.65
C LEU A 29 -8.18 2.79 6.14
N ALA A 30 -8.02 2.72 4.83
CA ALA A 30 -7.31 1.66 4.12
C ALA A 30 -5.86 1.53 4.67
N GLY A 31 -5.69 0.66 5.65
CA GLY A 31 -4.43 -0.01 5.96
C GLY A 31 -4.67 -1.48 5.70
N CYS A 32 -4.23 -1.97 4.54
CA CYS A 32 -4.23 -3.39 4.23
C CYS A 32 -3.26 -4.09 5.20
N SER A 33 -3.74 -4.51 6.37
CA SER A 33 -3.12 -5.57 7.16
C SER A 33 -3.99 -6.82 7.07
N GLY A 34 -4.33 -7.21 5.84
CA GLY A 34 -4.81 -8.54 5.53
C GLY A 34 -3.63 -9.32 4.99
N SER A 35 -3.26 -10.42 5.64
CA SER A 35 -2.38 -11.43 5.06
C SER A 35 -2.84 -11.76 3.63
N SER A 36 -2.06 -11.35 2.62
CA SER A 36 -2.34 -11.65 1.22
C SER A 36 -1.06 -12.11 0.54
N SER A 37 -1.04 -13.42 0.27
CA SER A 37 -0.42 -14.13 -0.86
C SER A 37 1.07 -13.91 -1.17
N SER A 38 1.81 -15.02 -1.26
CA SER A 38 3.25 -15.16 -1.53
C SER A 38 3.76 -14.69 -2.91
N ASP A 39 3.22 -13.61 -3.47
CA ASP A 39 3.85 -12.89 -4.56
C ASP A 39 4.53 -11.65 -3.93
N GLY A 40 5.85 -11.50 -4.08
CA GLY A 40 6.64 -10.45 -3.44
C GLY A 40 6.12 -9.03 -3.70
N THR A 41 6.63 -8.04 -2.96
CA THR A 41 6.18 -6.65 -3.14
C THR A 41 6.56 -6.15 -4.52
N SER A 42 5.57 -5.72 -5.32
CA SER A 42 5.81 -5.31 -6.70
C SER A 42 6.49 -3.94 -6.79
N LYS A 43 7.25 -3.72 -7.87
CA LYS A 43 7.85 -2.42 -8.20
C LYS A 43 6.82 -1.29 -8.18
N GLN A 44 5.61 -1.54 -8.68
CA GLN A 44 4.53 -0.56 -8.72
C GLN A 44 4.06 -0.16 -7.31
N GLU A 45 4.00 -1.11 -6.38
CA GLU A 45 3.68 -0.81 -4.98
C GLU A 45 4.77 0.02 -4.32
N VAL A 46 6.04 -0.31 -4.58
CA VAL A 46 7.20 0.48 -4.12
C VAL A 46 7.15 1.90 -4.69
N GLU A 47 6.92 2.06 -5.99
CA GLU A 47 6.79 3.38 -6.64
C GLU A 47 5.68 4.22 -6.00
N GLN A 48 4.49 3.64 -5.81
CA GLN A 48 3.36 4.35 -5.18
C GLN A 48 3.66 4.75 -3.74
N GLY A 49 4.37 3.91 -2.99
CA GLY A 49 4.82 4.21 -1.64
C GLY A 49 5.85 5.34 -1.61
N LEU A 50 6.82 5.33 -2.53
CA LEU A 50 7.80 6.40 -2.71
C LEU A 50 7.15 7.73 -3.09
N VAL A 51 6.13 7.72 -3.97
CA VAL A 51 5.36 8.92 -4.29
C VAL A 51 4.75 9.51 -3.02
N LYS A 52 4.10 8.68 -2.19
CA LYS A 52 3.52 9.14 -0.92
C LYS A 52 4.57 9.68 0.05
N LEU A 53 5.77 9.08 0.07
CA LEU A 53 6.87 9.53 0.91
C LEU A 53 7.36 10.92 0.47
N LEU A 54 7.70 11.06 -0.81
CA LEU A 54 8.24 12.29 -1.38
C LEU A 54 7.21 13.42 -1.41
N ASP A 55 5.93 13.10 -1.65
CA ASP A 55 4.82 14.07 -1.65
C ASP A 55 4.68 14.79 -0.30
N ARG A 56 4.93 14.10 0.82
CA ARG A 56 4.95 14.72 2.17
C ARG A 56 6.07 15.74 2.34
N SER A 57 7.17 15.57 1.61
CA SER A 57 8.36 16.43 1.67
C SER A 57 8.50 17.38 0.48
N LYS A 58 7.65 17.29 -0.55
CA LYS A 58 7.86 17.97 -1.84
C LYS A 58 7.99 19.49 -1.71
N GLY A 59 7.21 20.10 -0.82
CA GLY A 59 7.27 21.54 -0.55
C GLY A 59 8.59 21.99 0.08
N GLN A 60 9.22 21.13 0.89
CA GLN A 60 10.53 21.40 1.49
C GLN A 60 11.66 21.15 0.49
N LEU A 61 11.47 20.19 -0.42
CA LEU A 61 12.43 19.83 -1.45
C LEU A 61 12.32 20.69 -2.72
N GLY A 62 11.31 21.56 -2.81
CA GLY A 62 11.05 22.38 -4.00
C GLY A 62 10.64 21.56 -5.23
N LEU A 63 10.04 20.38 -5.01
CA LEU A 63 9.62 19.47 -6.07
C LEU A 63 8.15 19.69 -6.45
N ASN A 64 7.85 19.56 -7.73
CA ASN A 64 6.48 19.47 -8.24
C ASN A 64 6.00 18.00 -8.34
N ASP A 65 4.71 17.79 -8.61
CA ASP A 65 4.09 16.46 -8.64
C ASP A 65 4.70 15.54 -9.72
N GLU A 66 5.08 16.11 -10.86
CA GLU A 66 5.72 15.38 -11.96
C GLU A 66 7.12 14.90 -11.55
N GLN A 67 7.91 15.78 -10.92
CA GLN A 67 9.23 15.45 -10.39
C GLN A 67 9.14 14.38 -9.30
N VAL A 68 8.16 14.47 -8.39
CA VAL A 68 7.92 13.44 -7.36
C VAL A 68 7.67 12.09 -8.02
N LYS A 69 6.83 12.04 -9.05
CA LYS A 69 6.53 10.80 -9.78
C LYS A 69 7.76 10.25 -10.50
N ASN A 70 8.51 11.09 -11.21
CA ASN A 70 9.69 10.67 -11.95
C ASN A 70 10.80 10.16 -11.03
N ILE A 71 11.07 10.87 -9.92
CA ILE A 71 12.04 10.43 -8.91
C ILE A 71 11.60 9.08 -8.33
N SER A 72 10.32 8.95 -7.94
CA SER A 72 9.81 7.70 -7.35
C SER A 72 9.94 6.51 -8.29
N SER A 73 9.63 6.69 -9.57
CA SER A 73 9.74 5.62 -10.57
C SER A 73 11.21 5.24 -10.82
N CYS A 74 12.10 6.24 -10.95
CA CYS A 74 13.55 6.02 -11.08
C CYS A 74 14.13 5.28 -9.87
N VAL A 75 13.71 5.65 -8.65
CA VAL A 75 14.16 4.98 -7.42
C VAL A 75 13.67 3.54 -7.38
N ALA A 76 12.39 3.29 -7.66
CA ALA A 76 11.85 1.94 -7.73
C ALA A 76 12.59 1.07 -8.77
N GLU A 77 12.97 1.63 -9.92
CA GLU A 77 13.80 0.96 -10.93
C GLU A 77 15.18 0.58 -10.43
N LYS A 78 15.86 1.48 -9.72
CA LYS A 78 17.22 1.21 -9.23
C LYS A 78 17.23 0.22 -8.06
N LEU A 79 16.11 0.04 -7.36
CA LEU A 79 16.01 -0.78 -6.15
C LEU A 79 15.43 -2.18 -6.34
N ASP A 80 14.76 -2.46 -7.47
CA ASP A 80 13.96 -3.69 -7.69
C ASP A 80 14.68 -5.00 -7.28
N ASP A 81 15.97 -5.12 -7.60
CA ASP A 81 16.80 -6.30 -7.28
C ASP A 81 17.89 -6.03 -6.22
N LYS A 82 17.89 -4.86 -5.58
CA LYS A 82 19.01 -4.41 -4.71
C LYS A 82 18.71 -4.38 -3.21
N ILE A 83 17.44 -4.47 -2.83
CA ILE A 83 17.01 -4.38 -1.43
C ILE A 83 16.19 -5.59 -1.04
N SER A 84 16.13 -5.86 0.27
CA SER A 84 15.31 -6.94 0.81
C SER A 84 13.81 -6.70 0.58
N GLU A 85 13.03 -7.78 0.56
CA GLU A 85 11.56 -7.70 0.51
C GLU A 85 10.99 -6.92 1.71
N GLU A 86 11.63 -6.97 2.89
CA GLU A 86 11.23 -6.17 4.05
C GLU A 86 11.33 -4.67 3.75
N SER A 87 12.42 -4.24 3.10
CA SER A 87 12.60 -2.85 2.68
C SER A 87 11.64 -2.45 1.58
N LYS A 88 11.35 -3.34 0.61
CA LYS A 88 10.30 -3.09 -0.39
C LYS A 88 8.94 -2.88 0.27
N GLN A 89 8.57 -3.71 1.25
CA GLN A 89 7.31 -3.56 2.00
C GLN A 89 7.25 -2.22 2.76
N LYS A 90 8.34 -1.78 3.38
CA LYS A 90 8.42 -0.48 4.06
C LYS A 90 8.23 0.67 3.07
N LEU A 91 8.95 0.64 1.94
CA LEU A 91 8.85 1.65 0.90
C LEU A 91 7.44 1.69 0.31
N ALA A 92 6.84 0.53 -0.01
CA ALA A 92 5.46 0.43 -0.51
C ALA A 92 4.41 0.98 0.48
N ALA A 93 4.67 0.84 1.78
CA ALA A 93 3.85 1.44 2.83
C ALA A 93 4.05 2.98 2.96
N GLY A 94 4.93 3.58 2.16
CA GLY A 94 5.28 5.00 2.22
C GLY A 94 6.07 5.34 3.48
N LYS A 95 6.93 4.43 3.93
CA LYS A 95 7.83 4.61 5.07
C LYS A 95 9.27 4.67 4.58
N ASP A 96 10.05 5.54 5.21
CA ASP A 96 11.48 5.66 4.92
C ASP A 96 12.26 4.47 5.48
N ILE A 97 13.45 4.23 4.95
CA ILE A 97 14.39 3.24 5.45
C ILE A 97 15.32 3.93 6.45
N MET A 98 15.40 3.40 7.67
CA MET A 98 16.22 3.99 8.71
C MET A 98 17.72 3.75 8.48
N PRO A 99 18.62 4.64 8.94
CA PRO A 99 20.07 4.54 8.73
C PRO A 99 20.75 3.27 9.27
N ASP A 100 20.10 2.56 10.20
CA ASP A 100 20.57 1.29 10.76
C ASP A 100 20.16 0.06 9.92
N SER A 101 19.36 0.26 8.87
CA SER A 101 18.97 -0.80 7.94
C SER A 101 20.12 -1.13 6.97
N PRO A 102 20.38 -2.41 6.67
CA PRO A 102 21.38 -2.80 5.68
C PRO A 102 21.09 -2.28 4.26
N ASP A 103 19.84 -1.94 3.97
CA ASP A 103 19.40 -1.45 2.65
C ASP A 103 19.42 0.09 2.55
N HIS A 104 19.71 0.80 3.65
CA HIS A 104 19.67 2.26 3.71
C HIS A 104 20.55 2.90 2.63
N ASP A 105 21.79 2.44 2.49
CA ASP A 105 22.75 3.04 1.55
C ASP A 105 22.28 2.87 0.11
N ALA A 106 21.71 1.71 -0.23
CA ALA A 106 21.15 1.47 -1.55
C ALA A 106 19.98 2.42 -1.86
N VAL A 107 19.07 2.61 -0.89
CA VAL A 107 17.94 3.54 -1.02
C VAL A 107 18.39 4.99 -1.12
N PHE A 108 19.36 5.38 -0.29
CA PHE A 108 19.90 6.74 -0.28
C PHE A 108 20.64 7.07 -1.58
N GLU A 109 21.50 6.17 -2.06
CA GLU A 109 22.22 6.36 -3.32
C GLU A 109 21.27 6.42 -4.51
N ALA A 110 20.27 5.52 -4.58
CA ALA A 110 19.25 5.54 -5.62
C ALA A 110 18.49 6.87 -5.61
N SER A 111 18.02 7.30 -4.44
CA SER A 111 17.27 8.56 -4.27
C SER A 111 18.10 9.77 -4.67
N SER A 112 19.35 9.85 -4.21
CA SER A 112 20.27 10.95 -4.55
C SER A 112 20.57 11.00 -6.05
N SER A 113 20.83 9.85 -6.68
CA SER A 113 21.09 9.76 -8.11
C SER A 113 19.88 10.20 -8.92
N CYS A 114 18.69 9.69 -8.61
CA CYS A 114 17.47 10.01 -9.35
C CYS A 114 17.06 11.48 -9.18
N ALA A 115 17.18 12.03 -7.97
CA ALA A 115 16.92 13.46 -7.74
C ALA A 115 17.88 14.35 -8.54
N LYS A 116 19.18 14.00 -8.60
CA LYS A 116 20.17 14.74 -9.42
C LYS A 116 19.83 14.65 -10.90
N GLU A 117 19.49 13.46 -11.39
CA GLU A 117 19.09 13.25 -12.79
C GLU A 117 17.88 14.11 -13.16
N GLU A 118 16.84 14.16 -12.31
CA GLU A 118 15.64 14.98 -12.55
C GLU A 118 15.95 16.49 -12.51
N VAL A 119 16.82 16.94 -11.60
CA VAL A 119 17.25 18.34 -11.54
C VAL A 119 18.08 18.70 -12.78
N LEU A 120 18.95 17.81 -13.26
CA LEU A 120 19.75 18.04 -14.47
C LEU A 120 18.89 18.10 -15.74
N LYS A 121 17.80 17.33 -15.82
CA LYS A 121 16.84 17.38 -16.93
C LYS A 121 16.01 18.67 -16.97
N SER A 122 15.90 19.36 -15.83
CA SER A 122 15.08 20.57 -15.67
C SER A 122 15.84 21.87 -16.01
N LYS A 123 17.11 21.79 -16.44
CA LYS A 123 17.95 22.92 -16.87
C LYS A 123 18.10 22.95 -18.39
#